data_AF-A0A804PGF0-F1
#
_entry.id   AF-A0A804PGF0-F1
#
_cell.length_a   1.000
_cell.length_b   1.000
_cell.length_c   1.000
_cell.angle_alpha   90.00
_cell.angle_beta   90.00
_cell.angle_gamma   90.00
#
_symmetry.space_group_name_H-M   'P 1'
#
loop_
_entity.id
_entity.type
_entity.pdbx_description
1 polymer ?
#
loop_
_entity_poly.entity_id
_entity_poly.type
_entity_poly.pdbx_seq_one_letter_code
_entity_poly.pdbx_strand_id
1 'polypeptide(L)'
;MVAVQSNNVSAMNEALNELYVEDEDYERLRESVDMHDNFDQIGLAQKLEKHELLEMRRIAAYIYKKAGRWKQSIALSKKDNMYKDCMETCSQSGDRELSEDLLVYFIEKGKKECFASCLFICYDLIRPDVALELAWMNNMVDFAFPYLLQFIREYTSKVDDLVKDKIESQKEERAKEKEEKDLAAQQNMYAQLLPLALPAP
;
A
#
# COMPACT_ATOMS: atom_id res chain seq x y z
N MET A 1 -29.42 -25.14 -7.16
CA MET A 1 -28.66 -24.18 -8.00
C MET A 1 -27.24 -23.95 -7.48
N VAL A 2 -26.99 -24.00 -6.16
CA VAL A 2 -25.67 -23.85 -5.51
C VAL A 2 -24.56 -24.79 -6.04
N ALA A 3 -24.89 -25.99 -6.52
CA ALA A 3 -23.88 -26.98 -6.95
C ALA A 3 -23.26 -26.75 -8.35
N VAL A 4 -23.79 -25.81 -9.15
CA VAL A 4 -23.32 -25.57 -10.54
C VAL A 4 -22.49 -24.28 -10.65
N GLN A 5 -22.51 -23.42 -9.61
CA GLN A 5 -21.56 -22.30 -9.45
C GLN A 5 -20.09 -22.76 -9.42
N SER A 6 -19.84 -24.05 -9.16
CA SER A 6 -18.50 -24.65 -9.12
C SER A 6 -17.71 -24.52 -10.42
N ASN A 7 -18.38 -24.38 -11.58
CA ASN A 7 -17.70 -24.32 -12.87
C ASN A 7 -17.32 -22.92 -13.34
N ASN A 8 -17.55 -21.86 -12.52
CA ASN A 8 -17.18 -20.47 -12.82
C ASN A 8 -17.49 -20.08 -14.30
N VAL A 9 -18.69 -20.43 -14.77
CA VAL A 9 -19.12 -20.23 -16.15
C VAL A 9 -19.65 -18.80 -16.30
N SER A 10 -19.03 -17.98 -17.14
CA SER A 10 -19.36 -16.55 -17.31
C SER A 10 -20.85 -16.29 -17.48
N ALA A 11 -21.50 -16.96 -18.43
CA ALA A 11 -22.93 -16.78 -18.70
C ALA A 11 -23.84 -17.16 -17.51
N MET A 12 -23.43 -18.14 -16.69
CA MET A 12 -24.19 -18.52 -15.50
C MET A 12 -24.01 -17.49 -14.39
N ASN A 13 -22.78 -17.05 -14.15
CA ASN A 13 -22.49 -16.03 -13.15
C ASN A 13 -23.19 -14.71 -13.50
N GLU A 14 -23.20 -14.32 -14.77
CA GLU A 14 -23.93 -13.16 -15.27
C GLU A 14 -25.44 -13.28 -15.01
N ALA A 15 -26.06 -14.40 -15.39
CA ALA A 15 -27.49 -14.62 -15.17
C ALA A 15 -27.88 -14.65 -13.68
N LEU A 16 -27.02 -15.24 -12.83
CA LEU A 16 -27.25 -15.24 -11.38
C LEU A 16 -27.09 -13.85 -10.78
N ASN A 17 -26.05 -13.10 -11.19
CA ASN A 17 -25.84 -11.74 -10.73
C ASN A 17 -27.01 -10.83 -11.18
N GLU A 18 -27.55 -11.02 -12.39
CA GLU A 18 -28.74 -10.30 -12.83
C GLU A 18 -29.96 -10.61 -11.96
N LEU A 19 -30.19 -11.88 -11.62
CA LEU A 19 -31.25 -12.26 -10.68
C LEU A 19 -31.06 -11.63 -9.30
N TYR A 20 -29.84 -11.62 -8.76
CA TYR A 20 -29.57 -10.98 -7.46
C TYR A 20 -29.75 -9.46 -7.49
N VAL A 21 -29.50 -8.83 -8.64
CA VAL A 21 -29.79 -7.40 -8.82
C VAL A 21 -31.28 -7.13 -8.88
N GLU A 22 -32.06 -7.96 -9.59
CA GLU A 22 -33.52 -7.86 -9.65
C GLU A 22 -34.20 -8.13 -8.31
N ASP A 23 -33.71 -9.13 -7.56
CA ASP A 23 -34.20 -9.48 -6.22
C ASP A 23 -33.70 -8.54 -5.12
N GLU A 24 -32.86 -7.55 -5.47
CA GLU A 24 -32.22 -6.61 -4.53
C GLU A 24 -31.38 -7.29 -3.41
N ASP A 25 -30.93 -8.53 -3.64
CA ASP A 25 -30.15 -9.34 -2.69
C ASP A 25 -28.66 -9.00 -2.76
N TYR A 26 -28.29 -7.94 -2.05
CA TYR A 26 -26.91 -7.44 -1.98
C TYR A 26 -25.94 -8.41 -1.28
N GLU A 27 -26.41 -9.22 -0.33
CA GLU A 27 -25.55 -10.17 0.39
C GLU A 27 -25.07 -11.27 -0.54
N ARG A 28 -26.00 -11.88 -1.28
CA ARG A 28 -25.67 -12.93 -2.26
C ARG A 28 -24.90 -12.39 -3.45
N LEU A 29 -25.20 -11.17 -3.89
CA LEU A 29 -24.43 -10.53 -4.95
C LEU A 29 -22.96 -10.36 -4.54
N ARG A 30 -22.71 -9.92 -3.30
CA ARG A 30 -21.35 -9.79 -2.79
C ARG A 30 -20.63 -11.14 -2.68
N GLU A 31 -21.29 -12.16 -2.16
CA GLU A 31 -20.74 -13.52 -2.08
C GLU A 31 -20.42 -14.07 -3.49
N SER A 32 -21.32 -13.85 -4.45
CA SER A 32 -21.12 -14.24 -5.85
C SER A 32 -19.90 -13.55 -6.47
N VAL A 33 -19.76 -12.24 -6.27
CA VAL A 33 -18.60 -11.46 -6.74
C VAL A 33 -17.31 -11.94 -6.09
N ASP A 34 -17.33 -12.32 -4.82
CA ASP A 34 -16.14 -12.80 -4.12
C ASP A 34 -15.71 -14.20 -4.57
N MET A 35 -16.67 -15.10 -4.81
CA MET A 35 -16.42 -16.51 -5.13
C MET A 35 -16.15 -16.76 -6.63
N HIS A 36 -16.62 -15.89 -7.51
CA HIS A 36 -16.60 -16.10 -8.95
C HIS A 36 -16.04 -14.89 -9.69
N ASP A 37 -14.83 -15.00 -10.26
CA ASP A 37 -14.19 -13.88 -10.97
C ASP A 37 -14.56 -13.78 -12.46
N ASN A 38 -15.15 -14.85 -13.02
CA ASN A 38 -15.42 -14.95 -14.45
C ASN A 38 -16.84 -14.45 -14.75
N PHE A 39 -16.99 -13.13 -14.89
CA PHE A 39 -18.19 -12.44 -15.36
C PHE A 39 -17.80 -11.05 -15.88
N ASP A 40 -18.69 -10.36 -16.60
CA ASP A 40 -18.46 -8.95 -16.97
C ASP A 40 -18.54 -8.02 -15.75
N GLN A 41 -17.39 -7.85 -15.08
CA GLN A 41 -17.24 -6.98 -13.92
C GLN A 41 -17.58 -5.52 -14.24
N ILE A 42 -17.21 -5.04 -15.42
CA ILE A 42 -17.37 -3.63 -15.79
C ILE A 42 -18.83 -3.35 -16.15
N GLY A 43 -19.45 -4.21 -16.95
CA GLY A 43 -20.86 -4.08 -17.31
C GLY A 43 -21.77 -4.16 -16.09
N LEU A 44 -21.52 -5.10 -15.18
CA LEU A 44 -22.28 -5.22 -13.93
C LEU A 44 -22.11 -3.99 -13.04
N ALA A 45 -20.88 -3.51 -12.85
CA ALA A 45 -20.62 -2.30 -12.06
C ALA A 45 -21.31 -1.05 -12.63
N GLN A 46 -21.32 -0.87 -13.95
CA GLN A 46 -22.02 0.25 -14.60
C GLN A 46 -23.55 0.19 -14.44
N LYS A 47 -24.14 -1.01 -14.45
CA LYS A 47 -25.57 -1.19 -14.14
C LYS A 47 -25.87 -0.82 -12.69
N LEU A 48 -25.06 -1.34 -11.76
CA LEU A 48 -25.22 -1.11 -10.32
C LEU A 48 -24.96 0.35 -9.90
N GLU A 49 -24.09 1.07 -10.59
CA GLU A 49 -23.80 2.49 -10.33
C GLU A 49 -25.06 3.37 -10.38
N LYS A 50 -26.04 2.99 -11.21
CA LYS A 50 -27.30 3.71 -11.39
C LYS A 50 -28.44 3.18 -10.50
N HIS A 51 -28.18 2.16 -9.70
CA HIS A 51 -29.20 1.54 -8.85
C HIS A 51 -29.64 2.48 -7.73
N GLU A 52 -30.93 2.42 -7.35
CA GLU A 52 -31.51 3.30 -6.32
C GLU A 52 -30.98 2.95 -4.93
N LEU A 53 -30.86 1.65 -4.64
CA LEU A 53 -30.28 1.15 -3.40
C LEU A 53 -28.81 1.55 -3.24
N LEU A 54 -28.51 2.11 -2.06
CA LEU A 54 -27.16 2.50 -1.68
C LEU A 54 -26.21 1.30 -1.55
N GLU A 55 -26.67 0.18 -0.99
CA GLU A 55 -25.84 -1.03 -0.84
C GLU A 55 -25.46 -1.64 -2.19
N MET A 56 -26.36 -1.57 -3.18
CA MET A 56 -26.04 -2.00 -4.56
C MET A 56 -24.96 -1.13 -5.20
N ARG A 57 -25.02 0.19 -5.01
CA ARG A 57 -23.98 1.12 -5.47
C ARG A 57 -22.65 0.88 -4.76
N ARG A 58 -22.69 0.50 -3.48
CA ARG A 58 -21.51 0.10 -2.71
C ARG A 58 -20.85 -1.15 -3.28
N ILE A 59 -21.65 -2.14 -3.68
CA ILE A 59 -21.14 -3.33 -4.38
C ILE A 59 -20.55 -2.95 -5.75
N ALA A 60 -21.13 -1.99 -6.46
CA ALA A 60 -20.55 -1.49 -7.70
C ALA A 60 -19.13 -0.91 -7.49
N ALA A 61 -18.93 -0.12 -6.43
CA ALA A 61 -17.60 0.37 -6.05
C ALA A 61 -16.66 -0.79 -5.72
N TYR A 62 -17.14 -1.79 -4.97
CA TYR A 62 -16.37 -3.00 -4.66
C TYR A 62 -15.95 -3.80 -5.91
N ILE A 63 -16.83 -3.92 -6.90
CA ILE A 63 -16.51 -4.56 -8.18
C ILE A 63 -15.46 -3.74 -8.95
N TYR A 64 -15.60 -2.41 -9.02
CA TYR A 64 -14.59 -1.55 -9.65
C TYR A 64 -13.22 -1.68 -8.96
N LYS A 65 -13.21 -1.78 -7.63
CA LYS A 65 -12.02 -2.03 -6.82
C LYS A 65 -11.37 -3.38 -7.19
N LYS A 66 -12.14 -4.46 -7.27
CA LYS A 66 -11.64 -5.80 -7.67
C LYS A 66 -11.13 -5.85 -9.11
N ALA A 67 -11.76 -5.08 -10.01
CA ALA A 67 -11.33 -4.92 -11.39
C ALA A 67 -10.08 -4.02 -11.57
N GLY A 68 -9.52 -3.46 -10.49
CA GLY A 68 -8.38 -2.54 -10.54
C GLY A 68 -8.71 -1.13 -11.05
N ARG A 69 -10.01 -0.77 -11.14
CA ARG A 69 -10.48 0.55 -11.58
C ARG A 69 -10.67 1.50 -10.39
N TRP A 70 -9.57 1.80 -9.72
CA TRP A 70 -9.53 2.59 -8.48
C TRP A 70 -10.21 3.97 -8.60
N LYS A 71 -9.91 4.71 -9.67
CA LYS A 71 -10.47 6.06 -9.92
C LYS A 71 -12.00 6.06 -9.96
N GLN A 72 -12.60 5.06 -10.63
CA GLN A 72 -14.06 4.93 -10.74
C GLN A 72 -14.67 4.52 -9.40
N SER A 73 -14.06 3.57 -8.71
CA SER A 73 -14.48 3.16 -7.36
C SER A 73 -14.51 4.35 -6.40
N ILE A 74 -13.42 5.12 -6.34
CA ILE A 74 -13.31 6.30 -5.46
C ILE A 74 -14.31 7.38 -5.86
N ALA A 75 -14.50 7.64 -7.16
CA ALA A 75 -15.47 8.63 -7.63
C ALA A 75 -16.91 8.28 -7.22
N LEU A 76 -17.28 6.99 -7.31
CA LEU A 76 -18.58 6.50 -6.88
C LEU A 76 -18.76 6.63 -5.36
N SER A 77 -17.78 6.16 -4.58
CA SER A 77 -17.83 6.29 -3.12
C SER A 77 -17.82 7.75 -2.64
N LYS A 78 -17.16 8.67 -3.38
CA LYS A 78 -17.21 10.12 -3.13
C LYS A 78 -18.62 10.68 -3.34
N LYS A 79 -19.35 10.24 -4.37
CA LYS A 79 -20.73 10.67 -4.67
C LYS A 79 -21.69 10.28 -3.55
N ASP A 80 -21.48 9.10 -2.96
CA ASP A 80 -22.33 8.55 -1.89
C ASP A 80 -21.88 8.94 -0.48
N ASN A 81 -20.85 9.78 -0.35
CA ASN A 81 -20.24 10.17 0.92
C ASN A 81 -19.76 9.00 1.79
N MET A 82 -19.39 7.88 1.15
CA MET A 82 -18.86 6.69 1.80
C MET A 82 -17.35 6.84 2.02
N TYR A 83 -16.98 7.69 2.98
CA TYR A 83 -15.58 8.07 3.21
C TYR A 83 -14.70 6.90 3.66
N LYS A 84 -15.25 5.96 4.44
CA LYS A 84 -14.52 4.76 4.88
C LYS A 84 -14.12 3.89 3.68
N ASP A 85 -15.06 3.63 2.78
CA ASP A 85 -14.80 2.82 1.59
C ASP A 85 -13.82 3.51 0.63
N CYS A 86 -13.87 4.85 0.52
CA CYS A 86 -12.85 5.62 -0.21
C CYS A 86 -11.45 5.36 0.36
N MET A 87 -11.28 5.45 1.69
CA MET A 87 -9.98 5.29 2.35
C MET A 87 -9.44 3.86 2.18
N GLU A 88 -10.29 2.85 2.37
CA GLU A 88 -9.90 1.45 2.15
C GLU A 88 -9.52 1.17 0.69
N THR A 89 -10.22 1.80 -0.26
CA THR A 89 -9.91 1.68 -1.68
C THR A 89 -8.57 2.33 -2.04
N CYS A 90 -8.26 3.52 -1.51
CA CYS A 90 -6.97 4.18 -1.71
C CYS A 90 -5.82 3.39 -1.08
N SER A 91 -6.01 2.88 0.15
CA SER A 91 -4.99 2.07 0.82
C SER A 91 -4.64 0.81 0.01
N GLN A 92 -5.66 0.15 -0.55
CA GLN A 92 -5.46 -1.04 -1.38
C GLN A 92 -4.93 -0.75 -2.79
N SER A 93 -5.21 0.43 -3.35
CA SER A 93 -4.69 0.78 -4.67
C SER A 93 -3.18 0.96 -4.66
N GLY A 94 -2.59 1.26 -3.49
CA GLY A 94 -1.15 1.52 -3.37
C GLY A 94 -0.70 2.78 -4.11
N ASP A 95 -1.63 3.62 -4.53
CA ASP A 95 -1.37 4.78 -5.37
C ASP A 95 -1.31 6.04 -4.51
N ARG A 96 -0.13 6.66 -4.51
CA ARG A 96 0.13 7.90 -3.78
C ARG A 96 -0.70 9.05 -4.32
N GLU A 97 -0.82 9.20 -5.64
CA GLU A 97 -1.52 10.34 -6.24
C GLU A 97 -3.00 10.31 -5.84
N LEU A 98 -3.64 9.13 -5.89
CA LEU A 98 -5.02 8.95 -5.45
C LEU A 98 -5.21 9.23 -3.96
N SER A 99 -4.21 8.93 -3.14
CA SER A 99 -4.24 9.16 -1.69
C SER A 99 -4.11 10.64 -1.36
N GLU A 100 -3.17 11.34 -2.00
CA GLU A 100 -2.98 12.79 -1.86
C GLU A 100 -4.23 13.55 -2.37
N ASP A 101 -4.79 13.17 -3.53
CA ASP A 101 -6.05 13.73 -4.06
C ASP A 101 -7.25 13.51 -3.13
N LEU A 102 -7.29 12.37 -2.42
CA LEU A 102 -8.35 12.09 -1.46
C LEU A 102 -8.23 13.00 -0.22
N LEU A 103 -7.03 13.33 0.23
CA LEU A 103 -6.82 14.29 1.33
C LEU A 103 -7.34 15.68 0.95
N VAL A 104 -7.01 16.16 -0.26
CA VAL A 104 -7.49 17.45 -0.77
C VAL A 104 -9.03 17.47 -0.78
N TYR A 105 -9.66 16.38 -1.24
CA TYR A 105 -11.12 16.26 -1.21
C TYR A 105 -11.71 16.35 0.20
N PHE A 106 -11.09 15.71 1.21
CA PHE A 106 -11.58 15.79 2.59
C PHE A 106 -11.45 17.19 3.19
N ILE A 107 -10.38 17.91 2.82
CA ILE A 107 -10.17 19.29 3.20
C ILE A 107 -11.25 20.19 2.61
N GLU A 108 -11.53 20.07 1.31
CA GLU A 108 -12.58 20.84 0.63
C GLU A 108 -13.97 20.60 1.22
N LYS A 109 -14.26 19.36 1.64
CA LYS A 109 -15.50 19.02 2.36
C LYS A 109 -15.51 19.47 3.82
N GLY A 110 -14.39 19.97 4.35
CA GLY A 110 -14.26 20.40 5.75
C GLY A 110 -14.32 19.26 6.77
N LYS A 111 -14.05 18.02 6.34
CA LYS A 111 -14.15 16.82 7.20
C LYS A 111 -12.79 16.51 7.85
N LYS A 112 -12.55 17.15 9.00
CA LYS A 112 -11.26 17.07 9.72
C LYS A 112 -10.96 15.67 10.24
N GLU A 113 -11.99 14.95 10.69
CA GLU A 113 -11.86 13.59 11.23
C GLU A 113 -11.55 12.57 10.13
N CYS A 114 -12.10 12.80 8.93
CA CYS A 114 -11.81 11.96 7.76
C CYS A 114 -10.38 12.18 7.27
N PHE A 115 -9.90 13.42 7.30
CA PHE A 115 -8.50 13.74 7.00
C PHE A 115 -7.55 12.97 7.94
N ALA A 116 -7.76 13.05 9.26
CA ALA A 116 -6.94 12.32 10.23
C ALA A 116 -6.98 10.80 9.99
N SER A 117 -8.17 10.24 9.76
CA SER A 117 -8.35 8.81 9.51
C SER A 117 -7.65 8.36 8.22
N CYS A 118 -7.71 9.18 7.17
CA CYS A 118 -7.05 8.92 5.90
C CYS A 118 -5.52 8.88 6.04
N LEU A 119 -4.94 9.77 6.86
CA LEU A 119 -3.49 9.77 7.16
C LEU A 119 -3.04 8.45 7.78
N PHE A 120 -3.86 7.83 8.63
CA PHE A 120 -3.53 6.55 9.25
C PHE A 120 -3.77 5.34 8.33
N ILE A 121 -4.89 5.33 7.60
CA ILE A 121 -5.23 4.22 6.70
C ILE A 121 -4.30 4.16 5.49
N CYS A 122 -3.87 5.33 4.99
CA CYS A 122 -2.96 5.47 3.86
C CYS A 122 -1.55 5.89 4.32
N TYR A 123 -1.12 5.44 5.51
CA TYR A 123 0.14 5.86 6.15
C TYR A 123 1.37 5.67 5.24
N ASP A 124 1.46 4.51 4.57
CA ASP A 124 2.60 4.17 3.71
C ASP A 124 2.60 4.90 2.36
N LEU A 125 1.45 5.46 1.95
CA LEU A 125 1.27 6.09 0.64
C LEU A 125 1.49 7.60 0.71
N ILE A 126 1.03 8.21 1.80
CA ILE A 126 1.05 9.66 1.96
C ILE A 126 2.44 10.08 2.43
N ARG A 127 3.00 11.07 1.73
CA ARG A 127 4.25 11.67 2.19
C ARG A 127 4.00 12.66 3.33
N PRO A 128 4.87 12.70 4.35
CA PRO A 128 4.70 13.59 5.49
C PRO A 128 4.82 15.07 5.16
N ASP A 129 5.62 15.44 4.16
CA ASP A 129 5.73 16.80 3.64
C ASP A 129 4.36 17.28 3.12
N VAL A 130 3.70 16.47 2.30
CA VAL A 130 2.38 16.78 1.75
C VAL A 130 1.31 16.79 2.84
N ALA A 131 1.31 15.80 3.74
CA ALA A 131 0.39 15.76 4.87
C ALA A 131 0.49 17.02 5.74
N LEU A 132 1.71 17.46 6.04
CA LEU A 132 1.97 18.63 6.88
C LEU A 132 1.65 19.94 6.15
N GLU A 133 1.97 20.06 4.86
CA GLU A 133 1.60 21.22 4.05
C GLU A 133 0.08 21.40 4.02
N LEU A 134 -0.65 20.33 3.70
CA LEU A 134 -2.11 20.34 3.66
C LEU A 134 -2.71 20.64 5.04
N ALA A 135 -2.15 20.07 6.12
CA ALA A 135 -2.61 20.34 7.47
C ALA A 135 -2.34 21.78 7.92
N TRP A 136 -1.19 22.35 7.55
CA TRP A 136 -0.82 23.71 7.90
C TRP A 136 -1.67 24.74 7.13
N MET A 137 -1.78 24.59 5.81
CA MET A 137 -2.56 25.50 4.95
C MET A 137 -4.02 25.63 5.40
N ASN A 138 -4.58 24.58 6.01
CA ASN A 138 -5.97 24.51 6.43
C ASN A 138 -6.18 24.64 7.95
N ASN A 139 -5.12 24.97 8.70
CA ASN A 139 -5.16 25.13 10.16
C ASN A 139 -5.72 23.89 10.89
N MET A 140 -5.26 22.69 10.49
CA MET A 140 -5.66 21.37 11.02
C MET A 140 -4.46 20.54 11.49
N VAL A 141 -3.35 21.21 11.87
CA VAL A 141 -2.12 20.55 12.31
C VAL A 141 -2.36 19.61 13.49
N ASP A 142 -3.25 19.97 14.42
CA ASP A 142 -3.60 19.14 15.59
C ASP A 142 -4.13 17.75 15.18
N PHE A 143 -4.86 17.66 14.08
CA PHE A 143 -5.41 16.40 13.55
C PHE A 143 -4.34 15.56 12.82
N ALA A 144 -3.30 16.20 12.27
CA ALA A 144 -2.17 15.54 11.64
C ALA A 144 -1.05 15.17 12.64
N PHE A 145 -1.07 15.76 13.84
CA PHE A 145 0.01 15.61 14.81
C PHE A 145 0.25 14.16 15.25
N PRO A 146 -0.78 13.32 15.50
CA PRO A 146 -0.59 11.90 15.80
C PRO A 146 0.15 11.14 14.69
N TYR A 147 -0.13 11.45 13.43
CA TYR A 147 0.57 10.88 12.27
C TYR A 147 2.05 11.30 12.27
N LEU A 148 2.33 12.58 12.51
CA LEU A 148 3.69 13.12 12.56
C LEU A 148 4.53 12.50 13.69
N LEU A 149 3.94 12.28 14.87
CA LEU A 149 4.62 11.62 15.99
C LEU A 149 5.05 10.20 15.65
N GLN A 150 4.16 9.43 15.00
CA GLN A 150 4.46 8.07 14.55
C GLN A 150 5.59 8.07 13.53
N PHE A 151 5.53 9.00 12.57
CA PHE A 151 6.57 9.17 11.56
C PHE A 151 7.94 9.52 12.17
N ILE A 152 8.00 10.48 13.09
CA ILE A 152 9.26 10.88 13.75
C ILE A 152 9.86 9.72 14.54
N ARG A 153 9.03 8.93 15.23
CA ARG A 153 9.49 7.76 15.99
C ARG A 153 10.11 6.70 15.08
N GLU A 154 9.45 6.40 13.98
CA GLU A 154 9.96 5.44 12.99
C GLU A 154 11.24 5.92 12.33
N TYR A 155 11.32 7.21 12.00
CA TYR A 155 12.52 7.80 11.41
C TYR A 155 13.69 7.80 12.39
N THR A 156 13.46 8.15 13.65
CA THR A 156 14.49 8.08 14.70
C THR A 156 15.03 6.66 14.81
N SER A 157 14.14 5.67 14.87
CA SER A 157 14.52 4.26 14.98
C SER A 157 15.30 3.76 13.75
N LYS A 158 14.82 4.10 12.54
CA LYS A 158 15.51 3.77 11.27
C LYS A 158 16.89 4.42 11.20
N VAL A 159 17.03 5.67 11.65
CA VAL A 159 18.32 6.37 11.69
C VAL A 159 19.26 5.72 12.69
N ASP A 160 18.77 5.36 13.89
CA ASP A 160 19.58 4.67 14.91
C ASP A 160 20.13 3.33 14.40
N ASP A 161 19.31 2.56 13.69
CA ASP A 161 19.72 1.26 13.13
C ASP A 161 20.72 1.44 11.98
N LEU A 162 20.49 2.39 11.07
CA LEU A 162 21.46 2.73 10.01
C LEU A 162 22.80 3.21 10.57
N VAL A 163 22.79 3.94 11.69
CA VAL A 163 24.02 4.38 12.37
C VAL A 163 24.77 3.18 12.96
N LYS A 164 24.07 2.21 13.55
CA LYS A 164 24.70 0.97 14.06
C LYS A 164 25.31 0.16 12.93
N ASP A 165 24.57 -0.10 11.85
CA ASP A 165 25.04 -0.86 10.68
C ASP A 165 26.26 -0.19 10.05
N LYS A 166 26.27 1.14 9.98
CA LYS A 166 27.42 1.90 9.47
C LYS A 166 28.65 1.79 10.38
N ILE A 167 28.46 1.74 11.70
CA ILE A 167 29.57 1.56 12.65
C ILE A 167 30.12 0.13 12.56
N GLU A 168 29.26 -0.87 12.42
CA GLU A 168 29.66 -2.28 12.30
C GLU A 168 30.39 -2.56 10.99
N SER A 169 29.85 -2.12 9.85
CA SER A 169 30.52 -2.22 8.55
C SER A 169 31.90 -1.55 8.56
N GLN A 170 32.02 -0.35 9.14
CA GLN A 170 33.31 0.30 9.29
C GLN A 170 34.29 -0.46 10.20
N LYS A 171 33.80 -1.18 11.22
CA LYS A 171 34.67 -2.04 12.06
C LYS A 171 35.14 -3.26 11.28
N GLU A 172 34.26 -3.89 10.50
CA GLU A 172 34.61 -5.03 9.66
C GLU A 172 35.59 -4.66 8.55
N GLU A 173 35.38 -3.53 7.88
CA GLU A 173 36.32 -3.01 6.87
C GLU A 173 37.69 -2.76 7.49
N ARG A 174 37.75 -2.12 8.65
CA ARG A 174 39.02 -1.91 9.37
C ARG A 174 39.66 -3.23 9.82
N ALA A 175 38.86 -4.24 10.17
CA ALA A 175 39.38 -5.56 10.53
C ALA A 175 39.98 -6.26 9.32
N LYS A 176 39.30 -6.27 8.17
CA LYS A 176 39.80 -6.83 6.91
C LYS A 176 41.05 -6.12 6.41
N GLU A 177 41.06 -4.78 6.43
CA GLU A 177 42.26 -4.01 6.08
C GLU A 177 43.45 -4.33 7.00
N LYS A 178 43.20 -4.61 8.28
CA LYS A 178 44.25 -5.01 9.22
C LYS A 178 44.75 -6.42 8.93
N GLU A 179 43.86 -7.37 8.68
CA GLU A 179 44.22 -8.73 8.27
C GLU A 179 45.00 -8.76 6.95
N GLU A 180 44.60 -7.96 5.96
CA GLU A 180 45.34 -7.84 4.69
C GLU A 180 46.74 -7.24 4.89
N LYS A 181 46.88 -6.23 5.75
CA LYS A 181 48.18 -5.66 6.11
C LYS A 181 49.06 -6.67 6.86
N ASP A 182 48.49 -7.45 7.78
CA ASP A 182 49.20 -8.47 8.54
C ASP A 182 49.63 -9.64 7.62
N LEU A 183 48.78 -10.08 6.68
CA LEU A 183 49.09 -11.09 5.66
C LEU A 183 50.18 -10.60 4.69
N ALA A 184 50.10 -9.37 4.21
CA ALA A 184 51.12 -8.77 3.35
C ALA A 184 52.47 -8.65 4.07
N ALA A 185 52.46 -8.28 5.36
CA ALA A 185 53.66 -8.26 6.18
C ALA A 185 54.26 -9.66 6.35
N GLN A 186 53.43 -10.68 6.58
CA GLN A 186 53.87 -12.06 6.71
C GLN A 186 54.45 -12.61 5.38
N GLN A 187 53.81 -12.34 4.25
CA GLN A 187 54.31 -12.72 2.92
C GLN A 187 55.64 -12.05 2.59
N ASN A 188 55.81 -10.77 2.90
CA ASN A 188 57.10 -10.07 2.74
C ASN A 188 58.21 -10.71 3.57
N MET A 189 57.91 -11.13 4.81
CA MET A 189 58.86 -11.85 5.65
C MET A 189 59.26 -13.21 5.04
N TYR A 190 58.30 -13.99 4.54
CA TYR A 190 58.58 -15.27 3.86
C TYR A 190 59.37 -15.08 2.56
N ALA A 191 59.05 -14.06 1.76
CA ALA A 191 59.77 -13.71 0.53
C ALA A 191 61.22 -13.31 0.80
N GLN A 192 61.51 -12.72 1.97
CA GLN A 192 62.87 -12.39 2.37
C GLN A 192 63.65 -13.60 2.90
N LEU A 193 62.96 -14.63 3.40
CA LEU A 193 63.55 -15.89 3.87
C LEU A 193 63.80 -16.92 2.75
N LEU A 194 62.99 -16.94 1.68
CA LEU A 194 63.13 -17.89 0.56
C LEU A 194 64.47 -17.80 -0.21
N PRO A 195 65.03 -16.62 -0.56
CA PRO A 195 66.31 -16.55 -1.27
C PRO A 195 67.50 -17.03 -0.42
N LEU A 196 67.33 -17.16 0.90
CA LEU A 196 68.35 -17.72 1.80
C LEU A 196 68.31 -19.26 1.87
N ALA A 197 67.28 -19.91 1.33
CA ALA A 197 67.09 -21.36 1.43
C ALA A 197 67.57 -22.16 0.22
N LEU A 198 68.31 -21.55 -0.73
CA LEU A 198 69.15 -22.30 -1.67
C LEU A 198 70.55 -22.42 -1.03
N PRO A 199 70.92 -23.59 -0.47
CA PRO A 199 72.28 -23.82 -0.07
C PRO A 199 73.08 -23.99 -1.36
N ALA A 200 73.89 -22.99 -1.73
CA ALA A 200 74.86 -23.19 -2.78
C ALA A 200 75.87 -24.26 -2.30
N PRO A 201 76.06 -25.38 -3.03
CA PRO A 201 77.19 -26.27 -2.83
C PRO A 201 78.52 -25.60 -3.22
#